data_AF-A0A132CGR2-F1
#
_entry.id   AF-A0A132CGR2-F1
#
_cell.length_a   1.000
_cell.length_b   1.000
_cell.length_c   1.000
_cell.angle_alpha   90.00
_cell.angle_beta   90.00
_cell.angle_gamma   90.00
#
_symmetry.space_group_name_H-M   'P 1'
#
loop_
_entity.id
_entity.type
_entity.pdbx_description
1 polymer ?
#
loop_
_entity_poly.entity_id
_entity_poly.type
_entity_poly.pdbx_seq_one_letter_code
_entity_poly.pdbx_strand_id
1 'polypeptide(L)'
;MGSEWDNWLHDTATDIIHEIANISNGEAGLVQEDAETGVIRVAKETGGAEVDFASQNTEGEMRTRRLTGIAEGTSDDDAATFGQLRAVKSMTDQNTTDIAAASTLASANALAMAKALGGGAIVDVNDKITAPSYTVGGTEMNNVGDALANLDGRTTSNTDAITSITDQISNISNGEVGPAQQDADTKVITVAAATGGASIDVSGTDGVRALSGVKEATLSDTSTEAVTGKQLNATNTALGALQASAVRYDNAGKSSITFNSGGSAVQLKNVADGTENSDAVNLGQLKNAGMMKEDGSSNAVTYGDTDKSTVELAGSDGTTLTNVKAGSVTAASTDAVNGGQLYGAYQSSAEALGGGATISANGVWNGPSYTFASGTSFNNVGDALGNLDQRVSTLESGGSPDNGNPANNGMFDGQGANRESQETAQASGTFPTASGAHIVASGSNSTASGANAVASADNSVALGADSVADRANSVSVGAAGGERQITNVAAGMAPTDAANLRQVNHALASANRYTDSSVQSLSNTMNQRFDDTNRAINQVAMSAYAGIAAAMAMPNMMPSGPGKTIVAAGGATYKGGGAMAAGATYRSRDGKWLVNGAVSATSMGDAGVRAQVGYEF
;
A
#
# COMPACT_ATOMS: atom_id res chain seq x y z
N MET A 1 121.05 103.61 -181.69
CA MET A 1 120.59 103.83 -180.31
C MET A 1 119.07 103.93 -180.29
N GLY A 2 118.36 102.83 -180.55
CA GLY A 2 116.88 102.82 -180.60
C GLY A 2 116.24 101.46 -180.31
N SER A 3 116.93 100.53 -179.63
CA SER A 3 116.44 99.15 -179.43
C SER A 3 116.54 98.61 -177.99
N GLU A 4 116.88 99.43 -176.99
CA GLU A 4 116.99 98.97 -175.58
C GLU A 4 115.92 99.56 -174.62
N TRP A 5 115.25 100.67 -174.96
CA TRP A 5 114.24 101.29 -174.09
C TRP A 5 112.86 100.60 -174.13
N ASP A 6 112.50 99.98 -175.26
CA ASP A 6 111.20 99.29 -175.41
C ASP A 6 111.11 98.02 -174.54
N ASN A 7 112.24 97.37 -174.22
CA ASN A 7 112.22 96.14 -173.43
C ASN A 7 111.93 96.39 -171.92
N TRP A 8 112.39 97.50 -171.33
CA TRP A 8 112.18 97.78 -169.89
C TRP A 8 110.73 98.18 -169.54
N LEU A 9 110.08 98.94 -170.43
CA LEU A 9 108.68 99.35 -170.28
C LEU A 9 107.71 98.17 -170.37
N HIS A 10 108.04 97.16 -171.20
CA HIS A 10 107.23 95.95 -171.33
C HIS A 10 107.26 95.09 -170.06
N ASP A 11 108.45 94.85 -169.48
CA ASP A 11 108.59 94.04 -168.26
C ASP A 11 107.90 94.70 -167.05
N THR A 12 108.09 96.00 -166.83
CA THR A 12 107.51 96.70 -165.66
C THR A 12 105.98 96.74 -165.71
N ALA A 13 105.39 96.94 -166.89
CA ALA A 13 103.95 96.90 -167.06
C ALA A 13 103.40 95.48 -166.79
N THR A 14 104.15 94.44 -167.16
CA THR A 14 103.77 93.04 -166.94
C THR A 14 103.76 92.68 -165.46
N ASP A 15 104.71 93.17 -164.66
CA ASP A 15 104.76 92.94 -163.21
C ASP A 15 103.62 93.66 -162.45
N ILE A 16 103.34 94.93 -162.77
CA ILE A 16 102.22 95.67 -162.15
C ILE A 16 100.88 95.03 -162.52
N ILE A 17 100.73 94.58 -163.77
CA ILE A 17 99.53 93.86 -164.20
C ILE A 17 99.41 92.53 -163.45
N HIS A 18 100.51 91.80 -163.24
CA HIS A 18 100.51 90.60 -162.41
C HIS A 18 100.11 90.90 -160.97
N GLU A 19 100.62 91.95 -160.34
CA GLU A 19 100.33 92.23 -158.92
C GLU A 19 98.91 92.78 -158.71
N ILE A 20 98.39 93.58 -159.64
CA ILE A 20 96.97 93.97 -159.66
C ILE A 20 96.08 92.76 -159.92
N ALA A 21 96.50 91.86 -160.81
CA ALA A 21 95.78 90.59 -161.03
C ALA A 21 95.79 89.76 -159.75
N ASN A 22 96.91 89.66 -159.04
CA ASN A 22 97.01 88.94 -157.78
C ASN A 22 96.12 89.58 -156.70
N ILE A 23 96.04 90.90 -156.59
CA ILE A 23 95.11 91.57 -155.66
C ILE A 23 93.65 91.35 -156.06
N SER A 24 93.34 91.47 -157.34
CA SER A 24 91.96 91.31 -157.86
C SER A 24 91.48 89.86 -157.77
N ASN A 25 92.40 88.90 -157.92
CA ASN A 25 92.16 87.47 -157.77
C ASN A 25 92.26 87.01 -156.31
N GLY A 26 92.57 87.91 -155.35
CA GLY A 26 92.66 87.58 -153.93
C GLY A 26 93.93 86.82 -153.51
N GLU A 27 94.93 86.71 -154.38
CA GLU A 27 96.25 86.12 -154.10
C GLU A 27 97.21 87.08 -153.36
N ALA A 28 96.87 88.38 -153.27
CA ALA A 28 97.59 89.39 -152.50
C ALA A 28 96.65 90.42 -151.84
N GLY A 29 97.00 90.98 -150.67
CA GLY A 29 96.21 92.01 -149.97
C GLY A 29 95.81 91.65 -148.52
N LEU A 30 94.88 92.40 -147.91
CA LEU A 30 94.39 92.12 -146.55
C LEU A 30 93.29 91.06 -146.50
N VAL A 31 92.57 90.85 -147.60
CA VAL A 31 91.61 89.76 -147.73
C VAL A 31 92.19 88.84 -148.78
N GLN A 32 92.67 87.69 -148.32
CA GLN A 32 93.33 86.71 -149.17
C GLN A 32 92.49 85.45 -149.18
N GLU A 33 92.27 84.90 -150.37
CA GLU A 33 91.71 83.57 -150.52
C GLU A 33 92.86 82.58 -150.65
N ASP A 34 92.85 81.55 -149.82
CA ASP A 34 93.75 80.44 -149.98
C ASP A 34 93.30 79.60 -151.20
N ALA A 35 94.07 79.63 -152.28
CA ALA A 35 93.68 79.01 -153.55
C ALA A 35 93.46 77.48 -153.48
N GLU A 36 94.05 76.80 -152.49
CA GLU A 36 93.89 75.34 -152.31
C GLU A 36 92.67 75.00 -151.46
N THR A 37 92.34 75.84 -150.48
CA THR A 37 91.29 75.54 -149.48
C THR A 37 90.04 76.41 -149.63
N GLY A 38 90.09 77.48 -150.44
CA GLY A 38 89.03 78.47 -150.61
C GLY A 38 88.76 79.30 -149.34
N VAL A 39 89.61 79.19 -148.32
CA VAL A 39 89.40 79.90 -147.04
C VAL A 39 89.76 81.36 -147.23
N ILE A 40 88.76 82.23 -147.08
CA ILE A 40 88.96 83.67 -146.98
C ILE A 40 89.60 83.97 -145.62
N ARG A 41 90.82 84.49 -145.65
CA ARG A 41 91.54 84.97 -144.48
C ARG A 41 91.59 86.47 -144.52
N VAL A 42 91.14 87.08 -143.44
CA VAL A 42 91.21 88.53 -143.26
C VAL A 42 92.39 88.83 -142.36
N ALA A 43 93.39 89.51 -142.92
CA ALA A 43 94.54 90.08 -142.24
C ALA A 43 95.37 89.09 -141.40
N LYS A 44 95.33 87.79 -141.73
CA LYS A 44 95.98 86.71 -140.95
C LYS A 44 97.47 86.93 -140.72
N GLU A 45 98.19 87.43 -141.73
CA GLU A 45 99.64 87.68 -141.66
C GLU A 45 99.98 89.07 -141.06
N THR A 46 98.99 89.75 -140.48
CA THR A 46 99.16 91.03 -139.76
C THR A 46 98.84 90.82 -138.28
N GLY A 47 99.56 91.49 -137.36
CA GLY A 47 99.42 91.27 -135.91
C GLY A 47 98.16 91.88 -135.25
N GLY A 48 97.06 92.09 -135.97
CA GLY A 48 95.82 92.65 -135.42
C GLY A 48 95.04 91.63 -134.58
N ALA A 49 94.46 92.05 -133.45
CA ALA A 49 93.66 91.18 -132.55
C ALA A 49 92.14 91.25 -132.80
N GLU A 50 91.68 92.19 -133.62
CA GLU A 50 90.27 92.43 -133.87
C GLU A 50 90.03 92.76 -135.34
N VAL A 51 88.96 92.19 -135.89
CA VAL A 51 88.40 92.61 -137.17
C VAL A 51 87.13 93.40 -136.87
N ASP A 52 87.23 94.73 -136.92
CA ASP A 52 86.07 95.61 -136.72
C ASP A 52 85.26 95.71 -138.03
N PHE A 53 84.05 95.14 -138.02
CA PHE A 53 83.12 95.19 -139.14
C PHE A 53 82.18 96.40 -139.10
N ALA A 54 82.33 97.31 -138.15
CA ALA A 54 81.52 98.51 -138.08
C ALA A 54 81.78 99.47 -139.26
N SER A 55 80.80 100.33 -139.56
CA SER A 55 80.91 101.37 -140.59
C SER A 55 80.71 102.74 -139.99
N GLN A 56 81.45 103.76 -140.45
CA GLN A 56 81.05 105.16 -140.24
C GLN A 56 80.31 105.72 -141.46
N ASN A 57 79.24 106.47 -141.24
CA ASN A 57 78.65 107.31 -142.28
C ASN A 57 79.51 108.59 -142.49
N THR A 58 79.14 109.43 -143.46
CA THR A 58 79.85 110.69 -143.80
C THR A 58 79.90 111.71 -142.63
N GLU A 59 79.23 111.42 -141.52
CA GLU A 59 79.11 112.25 -140.30
C GLU A 59 79.83 111.63 -139.08
N GLY A 60 80.43 110.45 -139.21
CA GLY A 60 81.25 109.82 -138.17
C GLY A 60 80.52 108.87 -137.19
N GLU A 61 79.24 108.55 -137.39
CA GLU A 61 78.50 107.61 -136.52
C GLU A 61 78.80 106.14 -136.86
N MET A 62 79.25 105.36 -135.87
CA MET A 62 79.50 103.92 -135.99
C MET A 62 78.18 103.14 -136.09
N ARG A 63 78.02 102.32 -137.12
CA ARG A 63 76.90 101.37 -137.28
C ARG A 63 77.44 99.94 -137.25
N THR A 64 76.79 99.07 -136.49
CA THR A 64 77.07 97.63 -136.52
C THR A 64 76.52 97.00 -137.80
N ARG A 65 77.34 96.15 -138.42
CA ARG A 65 76.90 95.33 -139.56
C ARG A 65 76.39 93.99 -139.06
N ARG A 66 75.35 93.48 -139.72
CA ARG A 66 74.93 92.09 -139.53
C ARG A 66 75.88 91.21 -140.32
N LEU A 67 76.57 90.31 -139.63
CA LEU A 67 77.26 89.22 -140.31
C LEU A 67 76.20 88.20 -140.74
N THR A 68 76.08 87.99 -142.06
CA THR A 68 75.14 87.05 -142.66
C THR A 68 75.92 85.95 -143.36
N GLY A 69 75.38 84.72 -143.38
CA GLY A 69 76.07 83.57 -143.96
C GLY A 69 77.06 82.88 -143.01
N ILE A 70 77.00 83.17 -141.70
CA ILE A 70 77.76 82.43 -140.68
C ILE A 70 77.15 81.03 -140.54
N ALA A 71 77.97 79.99 -140.75
CA ALA A 71 77.59 78.61 -140.46
C ALA A 71 77.48 78.39 -138.94
N GLU A 72 76.75 77.35 -138.51
CA GLU A 72 76.71 77.00 -137.09
C GLU A 72 78.10 76.71 -136.55
N GLY A 73 78.45 77.32 -135.41
CA GLY A 73 79.74 77.10 -134.77
C GLY A 73 79.85 75.67 -134.27
N THR A 74 80.97 75.01 -134.57
CA THR A 74 81.25 73.61 -134.20
C THR A 74 82.42 73.48 -133.23
N SER A 75 83.26 74.51 -133.13
CA SER A 75 84.34 74.65 -132.14
C SER A 75 84.03 75.73 -131.13
N ASP A 76 84.69 75.69 -129.97
CA ASP A 76 84.48 76.66 -128.89
C ASP A 76 84.81 78.11 -129.31
N ASP A 77 85.72 78.28 -130.27
CA ASP A 77 86.15 79.58 -130.81
C ASP A 77 85.30 80.06 -132.01
N ASP A 78 84.34 79.26 -132.48
CA ASP A 78 83.45 79.66 -133.57
C ASP A 78 82.38 80.64 -133.06
N ALA A 79 81.97 81.56 -133.92
CA ALA A 79 80.83 82.42 -133.62
C ALA A 79 79.54 81.58 -133.57
N ALA A 80 78.83 81.62 -132.43
CA ALA A 80 77.53 80.98 -132.32
C ALA A 80 76.48 81.70 -133.17
N THR A 81 75.70 80.95 -133.94
CA THR A 81 74.57 81.54 -134.67
C THR A 81 73.40 81.82 -133.72
N PHE A 82 72.52 82.75 -134.11
CA PHE A 82 71.28 82.99 -133.39
C PHE A 82 70.36 81.74 -133.34
N GLY A 83 70.54 80.79 -134.27
CA GLY A 83 69.85 79.50 -134.26
C GLY A 83 70.26 78.64 -133.05
N GLN A 84 71.56 78.49 -132.83
CA GLN A 84 72.13 77.74 -131.70
C GLN A 84 71.72 78.36 -130.35
N LEU A 85 71.76 79.69 -130.22
CA LEU A 85 71.34 80.38 -128.99
C LEU A 85 69.84 80.20 -128.71
N ARG A 86 69.00 80.22 -129.74
CA ARG A 86 67.55 79.98 -129.60
C ARG A 86 67.25 78.54 -129.17
N ALA A 87 68.01 77.55 -129.64
CA ALA A 87 67.85 76.16 -129.22
C ALA A 87 68.13 75.99 -127.71
N VAL A 88 69.21 76.60 -127.20
CA VAL A 88 69.54 76.62 -125.76
C VAL A 88 68.42 77.28 -124.95
N LYS A 89 67.88 78.41 -125.42
CA LYS A 89 66.74 79.07 -124.78
C LYS A 89 65.51 78.17 -124.73
N SER A 90 65.19 77.47 -125.82
CA SER A 90 64.06 76.53 -125.89
C SER A 90 64.22 75.37 -124.90
N MET A 91 65.42 74.80 -124.77
CA MET A 91 65.70 73.74 -123.79
C MET A 91 65.53 74.25 -122.35
N THR A 92 65.97 75.49 -122.09
CA THR A 92 65.83 76.12 -120.76
C THR A 92 64.35 76.34 -120.40
N ASP A 93 63.54 76.80 -121.34
CA ASP A 93 62.10 76.99 -121.15
C ASP A 93 61.38 75.64 -120.92
N GLN A 94 61.78 74.60 -121.67
CA GLN A 94 61.26 73.24 -121.48
C GLN A 94 61.61 72.68 -120.11
N ASN A 95 62.88 72.76 -119.69
CA ASN A 95 63.31 72.33 -118.37
C ASN A 95 62.56 73.06 -117.25
N THR A 96 62.30 74.36 -117.42
CA THR A 96 61.49 75.13 -116.46
C THR A 96 60.06 74.60 -116.36
N THR A 97 59.47 74.21 -117.48
CA THR A 97 58.13 73.62 -117.54
C THR A 97 58.08 72.23 -116.89
N ASP A 98 59.06 71.37 -117.18
CA ASP A 98 59.13 70.02 -116.63
C ASP A 98 59.35 70.03 -115.11
N ILE A 99 60.19 70.95 -114.61
CA ILE A 99 60.39 71.15 -113.17
C ILE A 99 59.07 71.57 -112.49
N ALA A 100 58.30 72.48 -113.10
CA ALA A 100 57.00 72.90 -112.56
C ALA A 100 55.96 71.76 -112.55
N ALA A 101 55.93 70.94 -113.62
CA ALA A 101 55.05 69.77 -113.68
C ALA A 101 55.42 68.71 -112.64
N ALA A 102 56.72 68.43 -112.48
CA ALA A 102 57.23 67.52 -111.46
C ALA A 102 56.87 67.99 -110.03
N SER A 103 57.00 69.30 -109.76
CA SER A 103 56.60 69.90 -108.48
C SER A 103 55.10 69.76 -108.21
N THR A 104 54.26 69.95 -109.24
CA THR A 104 52.81 69.79 -109.13
C THR A 104 52.42 68.34 -108.84
N LEU A 105 53.05 67.39 -109.53
CA LEU A 105 52.81 65.97 -109.32
C LEU A 105 53.28 65.50 -107.93
N ALA A 106 54.43 66.00 -107.46
CA ALA A 106 54.93 65.72 -106.11
C ALA A 106 53.94 66.19 -105.03
N SER A 107 53.41 67.40 -105.18
CA SER A 107 52.39 67.96 -104.27
C SER A 107 51.09 67.16 -104.29
N ALA A 108 50.62 66.77 -105.49
CA ALA A 108 49.42 65.93 -105.65
C ALA A 108 49.61 64.54 -105.01
N ASN A 109 50.79 63.93 -105.16
CA ASN A 109 51.13 62.65 -104.54
C ASN A 109 51.17 62.75 -103.02
N ALA A 110 51.78 63.81 -102.46
CA ALA A 110 51.79 64.04 -101.01
C ALA A 110 50.37 64.18 -100.45
N LEU A 111 49.49 64.92 -101.15
CA LEU A 111 48.09 65.08 -100.75
C LEU A 111 47.31 63.76 -100.80
N ALA A 112 47.53 62.94 -101.84
CA ALA A 112 46.93 61.63 -101.96
C ALA A 112 47.38 60.69 -100.83
N MET A 113 48.67 60.71 -100.47
CA MET A 113 49.22 59.93 -99.36
C MET A 113 48.65 60.34 -98.01
N ALA A 114 48.56 61.65 -97.72
CA ALA A 114 47.95 62.16 -96.48
C ALA A 114 46.48 61.71 -96.34
N LYS A 115 45.69 61.81 -97.43
CA LYS A 115 44.31 61.29 -97.47
C LYS A 115 44.22 59.79 -97.26
N ALA A 116 45.15 59.02 -97.83
CA ALA A 116 45.18 57.56 -97.69
C ALA A 116 45.53 57.11 -96.27
N LEU A 117 46.41 57.84 -95.57
CA LEU A 117 46.67 57.61 -94.15
C LEU A 117 45.44 57.93 -93.30
N GLY A 118 44.69 59.00 -93.61
CA GLY A 118 43.54 59.41 -92.80
C GLY A 118 43.98 59.92 -91.42
N GLY A 119 43.14 59.78 -90.40
CA GLY A 119 43.49 60.20 -89.02
C GLY A 119 43.84 61.69 -88.88
N GLY A 120 43.36 62.55 -89.78
CA GLY A 120 43.71 63.98 -89.78
C GLY A 120 45.10 64.30 -90.33
N ALA A 121 45.81 63.36 -90.96
CA ALA A 121 47.04 63.66 -91.69
C ALA A 121 46.79 64.66 -92.83
N ILE A 122 47.63 65.69 -92.91
CA ILE A 122 47.59 66.75 -93.93
C ILE A 122 48.97 66.94 -94.55
N VAL A 123 49.04 67.65 -95.67
CA VAL A 123 50.30 68.19 -96.21
C VAL A 123 50.49 69.59 -95.62
N ASP A 124 51.61 69.83 -94.95
CA ASP A 124 51.94 71.13 -94.37
C ASP A 124 52.46 72.13 -95.42
N VAL A 125 52.76 73.36 -94.97
CA VAL A 125 53.22 74.46 -95.84
C VAL A 125 54.60 74.22 -96.48
N ASN A 126 55.32 73.19 -96.06
CA ASN A 126 56.64 72.79 -96.59
C ASN A 126 56.55 71.48 -97.39
N ASP A 127 55.36 71.10 -97.87
CA ASP A 127 55.07 69.85 -98.59
C ASP A 127 55.37 68.56 -97.79
N LYS A 128 55.42 68.64 -96.45
CA LYS A 128 55.61 67.46 -95.58
C LYS A 128 54.27 66.94 -95.06
N ILE A 129 54.10 65.62 -95.07
CA ILE A 129 52.91 64.97 -94.49
C ILE A 129 53.00 64.98 -92.96
N THR A 130 51.97 65.49 -92.28
CA THR A 130 51.84 65.39 -90.81
C THR A 130 51.43 63.98 -90.40
N ALA A 131 51.87 63.53 -89.23
CA ALA A 131 51.49 62.22 -88.71
C ALA A 131 49.95 62.14 -88.53
N PRO A 132 49.30 61.01 -88.89
CA PRO A 132 47.91 60.78 -88.54
C PRO A 132 47.74 60.69 -87.01
N SER A 133 46.51 60.70 -86.53
CA SER A 133 46.12 60.42 -85.15
C SER A 133 44.92 59.47 -85.17
N TYR A 134 45.13 58.23 -84.70
CA TYR A 134 44.09 57.21 -84.54
C TYR A 134 43.86 56.96 -83.05
N THR A 135 42.61 56.96 -82.61
CA THR A 135 42.26 56.54 -81.25
C THR A 135 41.82 55.07 -81.26
N VAL A 136 42.67 54.17 -80.77
CA VAL A 136 42.37 52.74 -80.69
C VAL A 136 42.48 52.30 -79.24
N GLY A 137 41.39 51.79 -78.67
CA GLY A 137 41.38 51.35 -77.27
C GLY A 137 41.61 52.48 -76.26
N GLY A 138 41.25 53.72 -76.61
CA GLY A 138 41.48 54.90 -75.78
C GLY A 138 42.91 55.44 -75.79
N THR A 139 43.82 54.83 -76.57
CA THR A 139 45.19 55.31 -76.76
C THR A 139 45.31 55.99 -78.12
N GLU A 140 46.00 57.14 -78.17
CA GLU A 140 46.30 57.85 -79.41
C GLU A 140 47.54 57.25 -80.08
N MET A 141 47.43 56.89 -81.35
CA MET A 141 48.49 56.29 -82.17
C MET A 141 48.73 57.13 -83.42
N ASN A 142 49.99 57.42 -83.73
CA ASN A 142 50.34 58.37 -84.77
C ASN A 142 50.83 57.76 -86.09
N ASN A 143 50.69 56.44 -86.24
CA ASN A 143 50.95 55.71 -87.47
C ASN A 143 50.08 54.45 -87.52
N VAL A 144 49.89 53.92 -88.73
CA VAL A 144 49.02 52.75 -88.97
C VAL A 144 49.58 51.49 -88.31
N GLY A 145 50.92 51.35 -88.25
CA GLY A 145 51.59 50.20 -87.66
C GLY A 145 51.25 50.03 -86.18
N ASP A 146 51.37 51.09 -85.39
CA ASP A 146 51.07 51.08 -83.96
C ASP A 146 49.57 50.86 -83.69
N ALA A 147 48.69 51.45 -84.51
CA ALA A 147 47.25 51.25 -84.41
C ALA A 147 46.85 49.78 -84.69
N LEU A 148 47.44 49.17 -85.72
CA LEU A 148 47.21 47.75 -86.04
C LEU A 148 47.83 46.82 -85.00
N ALA A 149 49.03 47.12 -84.49
CA ALA A 149 49.66 46.35 -83.41
C ALA A 149 48.83 46.39 -82.12
N ASN A 150 48.18 47.52 -81.82
CA ASN A 150 47.24 47.61 -80.69
C ASN A 150 46.00 46.72 -80.90
N LEU A 151 45.39 46.78 -82.09
CA LEU A 151 44.26 45.91 -82.43
C LEU A 151 44.64 44.43 -82.37
N ASP A 152 45.82 44.07 -82.88
CA ASP A 152 46.35 42.72 -82.84
C ASP A 152 46.50 42.21 -81.41
N GLY A 153 47.22 42.95 -80.54
CA GLY A 153 47.39 42.55 -79.14
C GLY A 153 46.08 42.42 -78.35
N ARG A 154 45.08 43.29 -78.63
CA ARG A 154 43.73 43.17 -78.05
C ARG A 154 42.98 41.97 -78.61
N THR A 155 43.16 41.66 -79.89
CA THR A 155 42.54 40.49 -80.52
C THR A 155 43.15 39.21 -79.95
N THR A 156 44.47 39.13 -79.78
CA THR A 156 45.15 38.03 -79.08
C THR A 156 44.62 37.86 -77.65
N SER A 157 44.52 38.96 -76.89
CA SER A 157 43.97 38.92 -75.53
C SER A 157 42.53 38.40 -75.49
N ASN A 158 41.70 38.81 -76.45
CA ASN A 158 40.34 38.28 -76.59
C ASN A 158 40.35 36.79 -76.95
N THR A 159 41.24 36.35 -77.85
CA THR A 159 41.41 34.93 -78.19
C THR A 159 41.77 34.11 -76.96
N ASP A 160 42.74 34.55 -76.17
CA ASP A 160 43.19 33.85 -74.95
C ASP A 160 42.06 33.77 -73.91
N ALA A 161 41.32 34.87 -73.70
CA ALA A 161 40.17 34.90 -72.79
C ALA A 161 39.05 33.95 -73.25
N ILE A 162 38.76 33.92 -74.56
CA ILE A 162 37.75 33.01 -75.14
C ILE A 162 38.18 31.55 -74.96
N THR A 163 39.46 31.21 -75.18
CA THR A 163 39.98 29.86 -74.93
C THR A 163 39.83 29.48 -73.47
N SER A 164 40.22 30.36 -72.53
CA SER A 164 40.06 30.08 -71.10
C SER A 164 38.60 29.89 -70.68
N ILE A 165 37.67 30.67 -71.22
CA ILE A 165 36.22 30.49 -71.01
C ILE A 165 35.77 29.15 -71.58
N THR A 166 36.25 28.78 -72.77
CA THR A 166 35.92 27.51 -73.42
C THR A 166 36.39 26.33 -72.57
N ASP A 167 37.61 26.40 -72.03
CA ASP A 167 38.16 25.38 -71.14
C ASP A 167 37.35 25.27 -69.85
N GLN A 168 36.99 26.40 -69.22
CA GLN A 168 36.13 26.40 -68.03
C GLN A 168 34.76 25.76 -68.31
N ILE A 169 34.13 26.08 -69.44
CA ILE A 169 32.86 25.48 -69.86
C ILE A 169 33.02 23.97 -70.10
N SER A 170 34.12 23.56 -70.73
CA SER A 170 34.42 22.14 -70.95
C SER A 170 34.57 21.41 -69.61
N ASN A 171 35.35 21.97 -68.69
CA ASN A 171 35.58 21.41 -67.37
C ASN A 171 34.29 21.34 -66.53
N ILE A 172 33.41 22.35 -66.61
CA ILE A 172 32.08 22.30 -65.98
C ILE A 172 31.23 21.18 -66.60
N SER A 173 31.22 21.09 -67.94
CA SER A 173 30.43 20.09 -68.66
C SER A 173 30.91 18.66 -68.38
N ASN A 174 32.22 18.50 -68.17
CA ASN A 174 32.85 17.24 -67.83
C ASN A 174 32.78 16.93 -66.32
N GLY A 175 32.28 17.86 -65.49
CA GLY A 175 32.18 17.69 -64.04
C GLY A 175 33.53 17.77 -63.30
N GLU A 176 34.54 18.37 -63.91
CA GLU A 176 35.87 18.56 -63.33
C GLU A 176 35.94 19.80 -62.43
N VAL A 177 35.07 20.79 -62.65
CA VAL A 177 34.94 21.98 -61.80
C VAL A 177 33.46 22.32 -61.55
N GLY A 178 33.12 22.82 -60.36
CA GLY A 178 31.76 23.21 -59.99
C GLY A 178 31.32 22.73 -58.60
N PRO A 179 30.04 22.90 -58.21
CA PRO A 179 29.55 22.39 -56.93
C PRO A 179 29.35 20.87 -56.94
N ALA A 180 29.06 20.24 -58.07
CA ALA A 180 29.11 18.79 -58.20
C ALA A 180 30.34 18.44 -59.03
N GLN A 181 31.28 17.70 -58.44
CA GLN A 181 32.52 17.32 -59.11
C GLN A 181 32.70 15.82 -59.08
N GLN A 182 33.08 15.24 -60.21
CA GLN A 182 33.53 13.86 -60.25
C GLN A 182 35.05 13.83 -60.12
N ASP A 183 35.52 13.12 -59.10
CA ASP A 183 36.93 12.82 -58.96
C ASP A 183 37.40 11.93 -60.12
N ALA A 184 38.47 12.34 -60.80
CA ALA A 184 38.93 11.69 -62.03
C ALA A 184 39.40 10.25 -61.82
N ASP A 185 39.91 9.93 -60.63
CA ASP A 185 40.51 8.63 -60.32
C ASP A 185 39.49 7.68 -59.68
N THR A 186 38.86 8.13 -58.60
CA THR A 186 37.91 7.33 -57.81
C THR A 186 36.51 7.29 -58.42
N LYS A 187 36.22 8.19 -59.37
CA LYS A 187 34.90 8.41 -59.98
C LYS A 187 33.81 8.80 -58.97
N VAL A 188 34.19 9.14 -57.73
CA VAL A 188 33.27 9.62 -56.70
C VAL A 188 32.75 10.99 -57.10
N ILE A 189 31.43 11.14 -57.08
CA ILE A 189 30.80 12.45 -57.21
C ILE A 189 30.73 13.08 -55.83
N THR A 190 31.41 14.20 -55.66
CA THR A 190 31.31 15.04 -54.47
C THR A 190 30.38 16.20 -54.74
N VAL A 191 29.67 16.65 -53.71
CA VAL A 191 28.80 17.82 -53.77
C VAL A 191 29.28 18.83 -52.75
N ALA A 192 29.72 19.99 -53.23
CA ALA A 192 30.17 21.15 -52.49
C ALA A 192 31.31 20.84 -51.49
N ALA A 193 32.10 19.78 -51.71
CA ALA A 193 33.10 19.30 -50.75
C ALA A 193 34.22 20.31 -50.46
N ALA A 194 34.55 21.19 -51.42
CA ALA A 194 35.54 22.25 -51.27
C ALA A 194 35.00 23.51 -50.57
N THR A 195 33.70 23.54 -50.24
CA THR A 195 33.01 24.67 -49.64
C THR A 195 32.30 24.24 -48.35
N GLY A 196 32.13 25.16 -47.40
CA GLY A 196 31.39 24.85 -46.16
C GLY A 196 29.88 24.68 -46.40
N GLY A 197 29.17 24.17 -45.39
CA GLY A 197 27.72 24.02 -45.41
C GLY A 197 27.28 22.85 -44.52
N ALA A 198 26.09 22.96 -43.91
CA ALA A 198 25.55 21.92 -43.04
C ALA A 198 24.44 21.07 -43.71
N SER A 199 23.96 21.47 -44.89
CA SER A 199 22.81 20.85 -45.55
C SER A 199 22.94 20.87 -47.07
N ILE A 200 22.44 19.81 -47.69
CA ILE A 200 22.16 19.74 -49.13
C ILE A 200 20.65 19.73 -49.30
N ASP A 201 20.08 20.83 -49.80
CA ASP A 201 18.67 20.91 -50.14
C ASP A 201 18.46 20.49 -51.60
N VAL A 202 17.70 19.42 -51.80
CA VAL A 202 17.36 18.86 -53.13
C VAL A 202 15.93 19.20 -53.55
N SER A 203 15.24 20.09 -52.83
CA SER A 203 13.91 20.54 -53.22
C SER A 203 13.95 21.34 -54.54
N GLY A 204 12.90 21.18 -55.34
CA GLY A 204 12.65 21.96 -56.54
C GLY A 204 11.58 23.03 -56.32
N THR A 205 11.29 23.78 -57.38
CA THR A 205 10.16 24.74 -57.40
C THR A 205 8.81 24.07 -57.13
N ASP A 206 8.68 22.79 -57.45
CA ASP A 206 7.47 21.99 -57.22
C ASP A 206 7.48 21.26 -55.85
N GLY A 207 8.47 21.54 -54.99
CA GLY A 207 8.62 20.96 -53.66
C GLY A 207 9.70 19.86 -53.56
N VAL A 208 9.59 19.02 -52.52
CA VAL A 208 10.56 17.96 -52.19
C VAL A 208 10.64 16.91 -53.30
N ARG A 209 11.86 16.50 -53.66
CA ARG A 209 12.12 15.49 -54.71
C ARG A 209 12.39 14.11 -54.11
N ALA A 210 12.02 13.07 -54.83
CA ALA A 210 12.47 11.72 -54.51
C ALA A 210 13.94 11.53 -54.89
N LEU A 211 14.76 11.07 -53.95
CA LEU A 211 16.14 10.69 -54.21
C LEU A 211 16.18 9.20 -54.60
N SER A 212 16.30 8.93 -55.91
CA SER A 212 16.39 7.58 -56.47
C SER A 212 17.83 7.21 -56.85
N GLY A 213 18.09 5.92 -57.06
CA GLY A 213 19.44 5.41 -57.37
C GLY A 213 20.38 5.27 -56.17
N VAL A 214 19.87 5.46 -54.94
CA VAL A 214 20.63 5.23 -53.70
C VAL A 214 20.90 3.73 -53.56
N LYS A 215 22.19 3.37 -53.48
CA LYS A 215 22.62 2.00 -53.19
C LYS A 215 22.19 1.61 -51.76
N GLU A 216 21.84 0.35 -51.54
CA GLU A 216 21.57 -0.13 -50.18
C GLU A 216 22.78 0.09 -49.27
N ALA A 217 22.55 0.76 -48.14
CA ALA A 217 23.58 1.05 -47.17
C ALA A 217 24.13 -0.23 -46.55
N THR A 218 25.43 -0.27 -46.29
CA THR A 218 26.00 -1.25 -45.36
C THR A 218 25.58 -0.86 -43.95
N LEU A 219 24.74 -1.66 -43.31
CA LEU A 219 24.19 -1.35 -41.98
C LEU A 219 25.18 -1.75 -40.88
N SER A 220 25.70 -0.77 -40.15
CA SER A 220 26.52 -0.93 -38.95
C SER A 220 26.26 0.21 -37.96
N ASP A 221 26.76 0.09 -36.73
CA ASP A 221 26.70 1.11 -35.69
C ASP A 221 27.49 2.40 -36.01
N THR A 222 28.42 2.34 -36.97
CA THR A 222 29.22 3.47 -37.44
C THR A 222 28.87 3.95 -38.85
N SER A 223 27.84 3.40 -39.49
CA SER A 223 27.51 3.72 -40.88
C SER A 223 26.96 5.14 -41.03
N THR A 224 27.47 5.88 -42.00
CA THR A 224 26.98 7.23 -42.40
C THR A 224 26.31 7.22 -43.77
N GLU A 225 26.00 6.03 -44.30
CA GLU A 225 25.38 5.86 -45.61
C GLU A 225 23.86 6.11 -45.55
N ALA A 226 23.29 6.61 -46.64
CA ALA A 226 21.85 6.80 -46.75
C ALA A 226 21.13 5.44 -46.89
N VAL A 227 20.12 5.19 -46.06
CA VAL A 227 19.32 3.97 -46.12
C VAL A 227 18.25 4.05 -47.21
N THR A 228 18.01 2.94 -47.89
CA THR A 228 16.94 2.87 -48.91
C THR A 228 15.58 2.55 -48.29
N GLY A 229 14.50 2.85 -49.01
CA GLY A 229 13.15 2.44 -48.61
C GLY A 229 12.98 0.92 -48.46
N LYS A 230 13.74 0.11 -49.21
CA LYS A 230 13.74 -1.36 -49.08
C LYS A 230 14.29 -1.82 -47.74
N GLN A 231 15.38 -1.22 -47.26
CA GLN A 231 15.98 -1.55 -45.97
C GLN A 231 15.08 -1.15 -44.80
N LEU A 232 14.46 0.04 -44.88
CA LEU A 232 13.48 0.46 -43.88
C LEU A 232 12.24 -0.45 -43.88
N ASN A 233 11.76 -0.85 -45.06
CA ASN A 233 10.64 -1.78 -45.16
C ASN A 233 10.95 -3.17 -44.58
N ALA A 234 12.18 -3.68 -44.75
CA ALA A 234 12.60 -4.93 -44.11
C ALA A 234 12.52 -4.81 -42.57
N THR A 235 12.97 -3.68 -42.02
CA THR A 235 12.84 -3.39 -40.57
C THR A 235 11.38 -3.31 -40.14
N ASN A 236 10.54 -2.60 -40.89
CA ASN A 236 9.10 -2.50 -40.60
C ASN A 236 8.38 -3.85 -40.68
N THR A 237 8.79 -4.71 -41.61
CA THR A 237 8.26 -6.07 -41.73
C THR A 237 8.65 -6.92 -40.52
N ALA A 238 9.91 -6.86 -40.10
CA ALA A 238 10.37 -7.54 -38.89
C ALA A 238 9.64 -7.04 -37.63
N LEU A 239 9.41 -5.73 -37.52
CA LEU A 239 8.62 -5.14 -36.45
C LEU A 239 7.16 -5.62 -36.48
N GLY A 240 6.56 -5.71 -37.66
CA GLY A 240 5.20 -6.25 -37.83
C GLY A 240 5.10 -7.72 -37.40
N ALA A 241 6.07 -8.55 -37.75
CA ALA A 241 6.14 -9.94 -37.31
C ALA A 241 6.29 -10.07 -35.79
N LEU A 242 7.09 -9.20 -35.17
CA LEU A 242 7.21 -9.12 -33.71
C LEU A 242 5.88 -8.72 -33.07
N GLN A 243 5.18 -7.72 -33.61
CA GLN A 243 3.87 -7.28 -33.12
C GLN A 243 2.81 -8.38 -33.22
N ALA A 244 2.89 -9.24 -34.24
CA ALA A 244 1.99 -10.38 -34.40
C ALA A 244 2.26 -11.51 -33.40
N SER A 245 3.51 -11.65 -32.93
CA SER A 245 3.93 -12.71 -32.01
C SER A 245 3.92 -12.28 -30.53
N ALA A 246 3.85 -10.97 -30.27
CA ALA A 246 3.91 -10.43 -28.92
C ALA A 246 2.59 -10.59 -28.17
N VAL A 247 2.68 -10.83 -26.84
CA VAL A 247 1.54 -10.65 -25.93
C VAL A 247 1.27 -9.15 -25.80
N ARG A 248 0.00 -8.75 -25.96
CA ARG A 248 -0.39 -7.34 -26.00
C ARG A 248 -1.61 -7.10 -25.12
N TYR A 249 -1.72 -5.86 -24.64
CA TYR A 249 -2.96 -5.39 -24.03
C TYR A 249 -4.04 -5.20 -25.09
N ASP A 250 -5.28 -5.46 -24.73
CA ASP A 250 -6.43 -5.36 -25.64
C ASP A 250 -6.79 -3.89 -25.95
N ASN A 251 -6.43 -2.98 -25.05
CA ASN A 251 -6.75 -1.56 -25.15
C ASN A 251 -5.64 -0.68 -24.55
N ALA A 252 -5.67 0.62 -24.87
CA ALA A 252 -4.69 1.61 -24.39
C ALA A 252 -4.67 1.79 -22.86
N GLY A 253 -5.78 1.51 -22.19
CA GLY A 253 -5.89 1.55 -20.73
C GLY A 253 -5.22 0.37 -20.01
N LYS A 254 -4.69 -0.61 -20.75
CA LYS A 254 -3.95 -1.78 -20.23
C LYS A 254 -4.73 -2.62 -19.21
N SER A 255 -6.06 -2.59 -19.29
CA SER A 255 -6.93 -3.25 -18.32
C SER A 255 -7.14 -4.75 -18.58
N SER A 256 -6.82 -5.24 -19.77
CA SER A 256 -6.98 -6.65 -20.13
C SER A 256 -5.95 -7.12 -21.16
N ILE A 257 -5.67 -8.43 -21.13
CA ILE A 257 -4.86 -9.16 -22.10
C ILE A 257 -5.69 -10.38 -22.52
N THR A 258 -6.03 -10.46 -23.80
CA THR A 258 -6.62 -11.65 -24.41
C THR A 258 -5.53 -12.44 -25.13
N PHE A 259 -5.16 -13.59 -24.57
CA PHE A 259 -4.19 -14.45 -25.22
C PHE A 259 -4.78 -15.13 -26.46
N ASN A 260 -4.05 -15.06 -27.58
CA ASN A 260 -4.42 -15.69 -28.86
C ASN A 260 -5.87 -15.39 -29.29
N SER A 261 -6.23 -14.09 -29.35
CA SER A 261 -7.59 -13.64 -29.70
C SER A 261 -8.12 -14.31 -30.98
N GLY A 262 -9.23 -15.04 -30.87
CA GLY A 262 -9.87 -15.79 -31.97
C GLY A 262 -9.32 -17.20 -32.22
N GLY A 263 -8.26 -17.59 -31.51
CA GLY A 263 -7.69 -18.95 -31.55
C GLY A 263 -8.02 -19.79 -30.32
N SER A 264 -7.35 -20.94 -30.20
CA SER A 264 -7.46 -21.80 -29.00
C SER A 264 -6.78 -21.17 -27.80
N ALA A 265 -7.29 -21.49 -26.60
CA ALA A 265 -6.71 -21.08 -25.33
C ALA A 265 -5.24 -21.51 -25.23
N VAL A 266 -4.40 -20.65 -24.65
CA VAL A 266 -2.97 -20.91 -24.46
C VAL A 266 -2.66 -21.22 -23.01
N GLN A 267 -1.62 -22.02 -22.78
CA GLN A 267 -1.10 -22.27 -21.44
C GLN A 267 -0.10 -21.17 -21.04
N LEU A 268 -0.33 -20.53 -19.88
CA LEU A 268 0.69 -19.71 -19.23
C LEU A 268 1.52 -20.61 -18.30
N LYS A 269 2.79 -20.84 -18.65
CA LYS A 269 3.71 -21.72 -17.92
C LYS A 269 4.77 -20.91 -17.19
N ASN A 270 5.46 -21.57 -16.25
CA ASN A 270 6.50 -20.95 -15.44
C ASN A 270 5.99 -19.73 -14.65
N VAL A 271 4.73 -19.80 -14.20
CA VAL A 271 4.15 -18.83 -13.27
C VAL A 271 4.67 -19.18 -11.87
N ALA A 272 5.46 -18.29 -11.29
CA ALA A 272 5.95 -18.44 -9.92
C ALA A 272 4.78 -18.45 -8.91
N ASP A 273 5.04 -18.90 -7.68
CA ASP A 273 4.03 -18.84 -6.61
C ASP A 273 3.66 -17.38 -6.31
N GLY A 274 2.38 -17.03 -6.43
CA GLY A 274 1.87 -15.71 -6.07
C GLY A 274 1.97 -15.46 -4.56
N THR A 275 2.43 -14.27 -4.19
CA THR A 275 2.62 -13.86 -2.79
C THR A 275 1.75 -12.65 -2.40
N GLU A 276 1.33 -11.86 -3.39
CA GLU A 276 0.38 -10.75 -3.23
C GLU A 276 -1.00 -11.11 -3.77
N ASN A 277 -2.02 -10.34 -3.36
CA ASN A 277 -3.41 -10.58 -3.75
C ASN A 277 -3.67 -10.45 -5.26
N SER A 278 -2.84 -9.71 -6.00
CA SER A 278 -2.96 -9.50 -7.45
C SER A 278 -2.10 -10.45 -8.28
N ASP A 279 -1.30 -11.30 -7.65
CA ASP A 279 -0.46 -12.25 -8.36
C ASP A 279 -1.32 -13.37 -8.97
N ALA A 280 -0.87 -13.89 -10.10
CA ALA A 280 -1.48 -15.09 -10.67
C ALA A 280 -1.16 -16.30 -9.78
N VAL A 281 -2.17 -17.12 -9.51
CA VAL A 281 -1.98 -18.40 -8.80
C VAL A 281 -1.56 -19.48 -9.79
N ASN A 282 -0.57 -20.29 -9.42
CA ASN A 282 -0.18 -21.46 -10.21
C ASN A 282 -0.88 -22.75 -9.70
N LEU A 283 -0.75 -23.83 -10.47
CA LEU A 283 -1.37 -25.12 -10.13
C LEU A 283 -0.81 -25.73 -8.83
N GLY A 284 0.47 -25.49 -8.52
CA GLY A 284 1.09 -25.96 -7.28
C GLY A 284 0.46 -25.33 -6.04
N GLN A 285 0.20 -24.02 -6.08
CA GLN A 285 -0.51 -23.33 -5.00
C GLN A 285 -1.93 -23.85 -4.82
N LEU A 286 -2.65 -24.16 -5.91
CA LEU A 286 -4.01 -24.71 -5.83
C LEU A 286 -4.04 -26.12 -5.23
N LYS A 287 -3.04 -26.96 -5.57
CA LYS A 287 -2.84 -28.29 -4.96
C LYS A 287 -2.47 -28.18 -3.48
N ASN A 288 -1.54 -27.30 -3.13
CA ASN A 288 -1.11 -27.06 -1.74
C ASN A 288 -2.24 -26.49 -0.87
N ALA A 289 -3.13 -25.69 -1.46
CA ALA A 289 -4.35 -25.20 -0.81
C ALA A 289 -5.40 -26.31 -0.59
N GLY A 290 -5.15 -27.54 -1.07
CA GLY A 290 -6.03 -28.68 -0.91
C GLY A 290 -7.31 -28.61 -1.75
N MET A 291 -7.36 -27.71 -2.73
CA MET A 291 -8.54 -27.51 -3.59
C MET A 291 -8.55 -28.49 -4.77
N MET A 292 -7.41 -29.09 -5.11
CA MET A 292 -7.26 -30.02 -6.22
C MET A 292 -6.35 -31.20 -5.84
N LYS A 293 -6.70 -32.41 -6.29
CA LYS A 293 -5.91 -33.63 -6.11
C LYS A 293 -4.72 -33.69 -7.07
N GLU A 294 -3.83 -34.65 -6.85
CA GLU A 294 -2.66 -34.84 -7.71
C GLU A 294 -3.01 -35.18 -9.17
N ASP A 295 -4.16 -35.84 -9.39
CA ASP A 295 -4.71 -36.21 -10.71
C ASP A 295 -5.47 -35.07 -11.40
N GLY A 296 -5.60 -33.90 -10.76
CA GLY A 296 -6.30 -32.73 -11.29
C GLY A 296 -7.80 -32.67 -10.98
N SER A 297 -8.37 -33.65 -10.27
CA SER A 297 -9.77 -33.60 -9.82
C SER A 297 -9.95 -32.67 -8.61
N SER A 298 -11.14 -32.07 -8.45
CA SER A 298 -11.42 -31.20 -7.29
C SER A 298 -11.35 -31.99 -5.99
N ASN A 299 -10.67 -31.43 -4.99
CA ASN A 299 -10.69 -31.92 -3.61
C ASN A 299 -11.47 -30.97 -2.68
N ALA A 300 -11.95 -29.84 -3.22
CA ALA A 300 -12.84 -28.93 -2.53
C ALA A 300 -14.28 -29.47 -2.52
N VAL A 301 -14.94 -29.35 -1.37
CA VAL A 301 -16.38 -29.60 -1.25
C VAL A 301 -17.12 -28.46 -1.96
N THR A 302 -17.99 -28.80 -2.91
CA THR A 302 -18.80 -27.85 -3.66
C THR A 302 -20.27 -27.95 -3.29
N TYR A 303 -21.03 -26.90 -3.56
CA TYR A 303 -22.49 -26.97 -3.50
C TYR A 303 -23.02 -27.69 -4.75
N GLY A 304 -24.11 -28.44 -4.59
CA GLY A 304 -24.73 -29.21 -5.68
C GLY A 304 -25.52 -28.36 -6.68
N ASP A 305 -25.90 -27.14 -6.31
CA ASP A 305 -26.73 -26.24 -7.10
C ASP A 305 -26.36 -24.76 -6.87
N THR A 306 -26.93 -23.87 -7.70
CA THR A 306 -26.69 -22.41 -7.62
C THR A 306 -27.29 -21.76 -6.39
N ASP A 307 -28.36 -22.34 -5.82
CA ASP A 307 -29.02 -21.85 -4.62
C ASP A 307 -28.28 -22.26 -3.35
N LYS A 308 -27.22 -23.07 -3.49
CA LYS A 308 -26.40 -23.63 -2.41
C LYS A 308 -27.24 -24.44 -1.42
N SER A 309 -28.29 -25.09 -1.91
CA SER A 309 -29.24 -25.82 -1.07
C SER A 309 -28.67 -27.15 -0.56
N THR A 310 -27.68 -27.70 -1.27
CA THR A 310 -27.05 -28.98 -0.94
C THR A 310 -25.52 -28.90 -0.98
N VAL A 311 -24.88 -29.63 -0.07
CA VAL A 311 -23.45 -29.98 -0.13
C VAL A 311 -23.38 -31.48 -0.43
N GLU A 312 -22.78 -31.85 -1.56
CA GLU A 312 -22.61 -33.25 -1.94
C GLU A 312 -21.20 -33.73 -1.59
N LEU A 313 -21.10 -34.74 -0.73
CA LEU A 313 -19.82 -35.31 -0.31
C LEU A 313 -19.45 -36.48 -1.23
N ALA A 314 -18.40 -36.31 -2.02
CA ALA A 314 -17.97 -37.28 -3.02
C ALA A 314 -17.30 -38.51 -2.40
N GLY A 315 -17.97 -39.66 -2.49
CA GLY A 315 -17.46 -40.99 -2.14
C GLY A 315 -18.47 -42.03 -2.60
N SER A 316 -18.02 -43.12 -3.23
CA SER A 316 -18.94 -44.15 -3.78
C SER A 316 -19.84 -44.80 -2.72
N ASP A 317 -19.33 -44.90 -1.49
CA ASP A 317 -20.05 -45.41 -0.31
C ASP A 317 -20.47 -44.28 0.65
N GLY A 318 -20.43 -43.02 0.18
CA GLY A 318 -20.56 -41.82 1.00
C GLY A 318 -19.24 -41.41 1.68
N THR A 319 -19.26 -40.29 2.41
CA THR A 319 -18.09 -39.75 3.13
C THR A 319 -18.37 -39.68 4.63
N THR A 320 -17.49 -40.24 5.45
CA THR A 320 -17.58 -40.08 6.91
C THR A 320 -17.20 -38.66 7.31
N LEU A 321 -18.10 -37.95 8.00
CA LEU A 321 -17.81 -36.64 8.60
C LEU A 321 -17.46 -36.81 10.08
N THR A 322 -16.18 -36.63 10.42
CA THR A 322 -15.66 -36.77 11.79
C THR A 322 -15.24 -35.41 12.36
N ASN A 323 -14.91 -35.37 13.66
CA ASN A 323 -14.58 -34.15 14.40
C ASN A 323 -15.69 -33.08 14.36
N VAL A 324 -16.95 -33.52 14.28
CA VAL A 324 -18.13 -32.65 14.36
C VAL A 324 -18.37 -32.31 15.82
N LYS A 325 -18.24 -31.03 16.17
CA LYS A 325 -18.60 -30.51 17.50
C LYS A 325 -20.09 -30.80 17.77
N ALA A 326 -20.45 -31.08 19.03
CA ALA A 326 -21.84 -31.25 19.41
C ALA A 326 -22.65 -30.00 19.05
N GLY A 327 -23.64 -30.15 18.17
CA GLY A 327 -24.50 -29.08 17.69
C GLY A 327 -25.53 -28.64 18.72
N SER A 328 -26.10 -27.45 18.59
CA SER A 328 -27.23 -27.06 19.43
C SER A 328 -28.45 -27.94 19.14
N VAL A 329 -29.14 -28.44 20.18
CA VAL A 329 -30.37 -29.24 20.02
C VAL A 329 -31.57 -28.38 20.42
N THR A 330 -32.08 -27.61 19.45
CA THR A 330 -33.26 -26.74 19.60
C THR A 330 -34.10 -26.80 18.33
N ALA A 331 -35.37 -26.35 18.39
CA ALA A 331 -36.30 -26.44 17.25
C ALA A 331 -35.86 -25.67 16.01
N ALA A 332 -35.03 -24.63 16.14
CA ALA A 332 -34.54 -23.81 15.04
C ALA A 332 -33.08 -24.10 14.65
N SER A 333 -32.45 -25.09 15.28
CA SER A 333 -31.03 -25.38 15.04
C SER A 333 -30.79 -25.90 13.63
N THR A 334 -29.76 -25.36 12.97
CA THR A 334 -29.23 -25.85 11.70
C THR A 334 -27.87 -26.53 11.87
N ASP A 335 -27.45 -26.77 13.12
CA ASP A 335 -26.18 -27.44 13.42
C ASP A 335 -26.29 -28.94 13.14
N ALA A 336 -25.22 -29.56 12.66
CA ALA A 336 -25.14 -31.01 12.57
C ALA A 336 -25.10 -31.64 13.97
N VAL A 337 -25.85 -32.73 14.16
CA VAL A 337 -25.76 -33.57 15.38
C VAL A 337 -24.63 -34.57 15.21
N ASN A 338 -23.82 -34.75 16.26
CA ASN A 338 -22.77 -35.77 16.24
C ASN A 338 -23.22 -37.06 16.93
N GLY A 339 -22.43 -38.14 16.76
CA GLY A 339 -22.76 -39.46 17.32
C GLY A 339 -22.89 -39.48 18.84
N GLY A 340 -22.14 -38.64 19.57
CA GLY A 340 -22.21 -38.56 21.04
C GLY A 340 -23.55 -38.01 21.54
N GLN A 341 -24.14 -37.04 20.83
CA GLN A 341 -25.45 -36.50 21.19
C GLN A 341 -26.58 -37.50 20.96
N LEU A 342 -26.54 -38.19 19.82
CA LEU A 342 -27.53 -39.23 19.50
C LEU A 342 -27.42 -40.41 20.47
N TYR A 343 -26.20 -40.85 20.77
CA TYR A 343 -25.95 -41.88 21.79
C TYR A 343 -26.50 -41.46 23.17
N GLY A 344 -26.22 -40.22 23.60
CA GLY A 344 -26.73 -39.68 24.85
C GLY A 344 -28.27 -39.64 24.92
N ALA A 345 -28.94 -39.28 23.82
CA ALA A 345 -30.41 -39.28 23.75
C ALA A 345 -30.99 -40.71 23.91
N TYR A 346 -30.39 -41.71 23.27
CA TYR A 346 -30.79 -43.11 23.44
C TYR A 346 -30.49 -43.64 24.84
N GLN A 347 -29.34 -43.28 25.41
CA GLN A 347 -28.98 -43.65 26.78
C GLN A 347 -29.97 -43.09 27.79
N SER A 348 -30.34 -41.81 27.68
CA SER A 348 -31.36 -41.18 28.52
C SER A 348 -32.72 -41.88 28.39
N SER A 349 -33.10 -42.29 27.17
CA SER A 349 -34.34 -43.02 26.92
C SER A 349 -34.32 -44.43 27.55
N ALA A 350 -33.18 -45.12 27.49
CA ALA A 350 -32.98 -46.43 28.13
C ALA A 350 -33.12 -46.34 29.66
N GLU A 351 -32.51 -45.34 30.28
CA GLU A 351 -32.61 -45.11 31.73
C GLU A 351 -34.03 -44.81 32.17
N ALA A 352 -34.76 -43.99 31.40
CA ALA A 352 -36.15 -43.66 31.69
C ALA A 352 -37.10 -44.87 31.58
N LEU A 353 -36.85 -45.77 30.63
CA LEU A 353 -37.66 -46.99 30.44
C LEU A 353 -37.30 -48.08 31.46
N GLY A 354 -36.04 -48.19 31.88
CA GLY A 354 -35.61 -49.25 32.80
C GLY A 354 -35.75 -50.65 32.19
N GLY A 355 -36.07 -51.66 33.00
CA GLY A 355 -36.28 -53.04 32.51
C GLY A 355 -35.07 -53.66 31.79
N GLY A 356 -33.85 -53.17 32.04
CA GLY A 356 -32.66 -53.61 31.31
C GLY A 356 -32.49 -53.03 29.90
N ALA A 357 -33.29 -52.02 29.52
CA ALA A 357 -33.08 -51.29 28.26
C ALA A 357 -31.67 -50.69 28.22
N THR A 358 -31.00 -50.78 27.07
CA THR A 358 -29.63 -50.27 26.88
C THR A 358 -29.38 -49.87 25.42
N ILE A 359 -28.38 -49.02 25.21
CA ILE A 359 -27.78 -48.77 23.90
C ILE A 359 -26.34 -49.30 23.93
N SER A 360 -25.99 -50.20 23.00
CA SER A 360 -24.62 -50.75 22.93
C SER A 360 -23.61 -49.70 22.43
N ALA A 361 -22.31 -49.96 22.65
CA ALA A 361 -21.23 -49.09 22.16
C ALA A 361 -21.23 -48.90 20.62
N ASN A 362 -21.87 -49.81 19.88
CA ASN A 362 -22.01 -49.75 18.42
C ASN A 362 -23.32 -49.08 17.98
N GLY A 363 -24.08 -48.48 18.89
CA GLY A 363 -25.33 -47.79 18.58
C GLY A 363 -26.54 -48.71 18.33
N VAL A 364 -26.47 -49.99 18.70
CA VAL A 364 -27.61 -50.92 18.61
C VAL A 364 -28.48 -50.82 19.86
N TRP A 365 -29.77 -50.53 19.69
CA TRP A 365 -30.78 -50.42 20.75
C TRP A 365 -31.26 -51.80 21.23
N ASN A 366 -31.25 -52.01 22.54
CA ASN A 366 -31.87 -53.15 23.21
C ASN A 366 -33.01 -52.61 24.09
N GLY A 367 -34.26 -52.96 23.74
CA GLY A 367 -35.45 -52.49 24.45
C GLY A 367 -35.58 -53.02 25.89
N PRO A 368 -36.49 -52.45 26.69
CA PRO A 368 -36.75 -52.93 28.05
C PRO A 368 -37.36 -54.33 28.03
N SER A 369 -37.24 -55.03 29.16
CA SER A 369 -37.97 -56.26 29.46
C SER A 369 -38.56 -56.17 30.87
N TYR A 370 -39.89 -56.16 30.96
CA TYR A 370 -40.64 -56.11 32.21
C TYR A 370 -41.17 -57.50 32.52
N THR A 371 -40.49 -58.21 33.42
CA THR A 371 -40.88 -59.55 33.87
C THR A 371 -41.71 -59.46 35.15
N PHE A 372 -42.90 -60.06 35.13
CA PHE A 372 -43.77 -60.15 36.30
C PHE A 372 -43.56 -61.49 37.03
N ALA A 373 -43.95 -61.56 38.32
CA ALA A 373 -43.78 -62.76 39.16
C ALA A 373 -44.44 -64.04 38.58
N SER A 374 -45.38 -63.91 37.65
CA SER A 374 -46.00 -64.99 36.87
C SER A 374 -45.08 -65.61 35.81
N GLY A 375 -43.89 -65.03 35.55
CA GLY A 375 -42.96 -65.46 34.50
C GLY A 375 -43.21 -64.83 33.12
N THR A 376 -44.31 -64.11 32.93
CA THR A 376 -44.60 -63.38 31.68
C THR A 376 -43.75 -62.12 31.56
N SER A 377 -43.16 -61.89 30.39
CA SER A 377 -42.31 -60.72 30.12
C SER A 377 -42.83 -59.91 28.93
N PHE A 378 -42.77 -58.58 29.05
CA PHE A 378 -43.18 -57.65 28.00
C PHE A 378 -42.04 -56.71 27.65
N ASN A 379 -41.89 -56.37 26.37
CA ASN A 379 -40.76 -55.58 25.87
C ASN A 379 -41.10 -54.11 25.58
N ASN A 380 -42.27 -53.66 26.02
CA ASN A 380 -42.71 -52.28 25.97
C ASN A 380 -43.60 -51.96 27.17
N VAL A 381 -43.71 -50.67 27.51
CA VAL A 381 -44.41 -50.21 28.71
C VAL A 381 -45.92 -50.45 28.62
N GLY A 382 -46.50 -50.24 27.44
CA GLY A 382 -47.95 -50.33 27.22
C GLY A 382 -48.49 -51.72 27.54
N ASP A 383 -47.87 -52.76 26.97
CA ASP A 383 -48.30 -54.15 27.19
C ASP A 383 -48.07 -54.61 28.64
N ALA A 384 -46.98 -54.17 29.27
CA ALA A 384 -46.69 -54.47 30.67
C ALA A 384 -47.75 -53.88 31.62
N LEU A 385 -48.14 -52.63 31.41
CA LEU A 385 -49.21 -51.98 32.19
C LEU A 385 -50.58 -52.58 31.88
N GLY A 386 -50.85 -52.91 30.61
CA GLY A 386 -52.08 -53.61 30.23
C GLY A 386 -52.24 -54.96 30.93
N ASN A 387 -51.15 -55.71 31.14
CA ASN A 387 -51.19 -56.95 31.93
C ASN A 387 -51.52 -56.69 33.41
N LEU A 388 -50.93 -55.66 34.03
CA LEU A 388 -51.18 -55.31 35.42
C LEU A 388 -52.64 -54.88 35.63
N ASP A 389 -53.17 -54.08 34.70
CA ASP A 389 -54.56 -53.61 34.69
C ASP A 389 -55.55 -54.78 34.67
N GLN A 390 -55.35 -55.77 33.79
CA GLN A 390 -56.17 -56.99 33.76
C GLN A 390 -56.13 -57.77 35.08
N ARG A 391 -54.95 -57.87 35.72
CA ARG A 391 -54.79 -58.56 37.01
C ARG A 391 -55.49 -57.83 38.14
N VAL A 392 -55.41 -56.49 38.18
CA VAL A 392 -56.11 -55.66 39.17
C VAL A 392 -57.62 -55.75 38.98
N SER A 393 -58.11 -55.70 37.74
CA SER A 393 -59.53 -55.89 37.43
C SER A 393 -60.08 -57.25 37.91
N THR A 394 -59.26 -58.30 37.88
CA THR A 394 -59.62 -59.63 38.42
C THR A 394 -59.71 -59.62 39.96
N LEU A 395 -58.87 -58.85 40.65
CA LEU A 395 -58.92 -58.67 42.11
C LEU A 395 -60.15 -57.86 42.57
N GLU A 396 -60.50 -56.80 41.83
CA GLU A 396 -61.65 -55.95 42.14
C GLU A 396 -63.01 -56.63 41.90
N SER A 397 -63.03 -57.70 41.09
CA SER A 397 -64.24 -58.48 40.78
C SER A 397 -64.42 -59.73 41.66
N GLY A 398 -63.59 -59.95 42.68
CA GLY A 398 -63.81 -60.96 43.72
C GLY A 398 -63.65 -62.43 43.28
N GLY A 399 -63.02 -62.70 42.15
CA GLY A 399 -62.82 -64.06 41.66
C GLY A 399 -61.34 -64.39 41.48
N SER A 400 -60.84 -65.38 42.23
CA SER A 400 -59.72 -66.18 41.73
C SER A 400 -60.22 -67.61 41.48
N PRO A 401 -59.91 -68.21 40.33
CA PRO A 401 -60.36 -69.53 39.94
C PRO A 401 -59.42 -70.59 40.51
N ASP A 402 -59.89 -71.49 41.39
CA ASP A 402 -59.42 -72.88 41.36
C ASP A 402 -60.38 -73.88 42.02
N ASN A 403 -60.80 -74.84 41.20
CA ASN A 403 -60.85 -76.27 41.47
C ASN A 403 -61.16 -76.77 42.90
N GLY A 404 -62.45 -76.99 43.16
CA GLY A 404 -62.99 -78.16 43.84
C GLY A 404 -62.30 -78.69 45.09
N ASN A 405 -62.60 -78.11 46.27
CA ASN A 405 -62.78 -78.86 47.52
C ASN A 405 -63.51 -77.99 48.58
N PRO A 406 -64.73 -78.34 49.02
CA PRO A 406 -65.47 -77.57 50.01
C PRO A 406 -65.21 -78.15 51.41
N ALA A 407 -64.45 -77.46 52.25
CA ALA A 407 -64.65 -77.46 53.70
C ALA A 407 -63.67 -76.54 54.43
N ASN A 408 -64.29 -75.65 55.21
CA ASN A 408 -63.83 -75.02 56.44
C ASN A 408 -63.29 -73.59 56.38
N ASN A 409 -64.20 -72.73 56.84
CA ASN A 409 -64.17 -71.31 57.14
C ASN A 409 -63.38 -71.01 58.42
N GLY A 410 -63.11 -69.74 58.67
CA GLY A 410 -62.88 -69.29 60.04
C GLY A 410 -62.61 -67.79 60.17
N MET A 411 -63.68 -66.98 60.19
CA MET A 411 -64.18 -66.31 61.41
C MET A 411 -65.10 -65.14 60.99
N PHE A 412 -66.40 -65.27 61.26
CA PHE A 412 -67.51 -64.32 60.99
C PHE A 412 -68.23 -64.39 59.62
N ASP A 413 -68.80 -65.56 59.31
CA ASP A 413 -70.22 -65.63 58.89
C ASP A 413 -70.86 -66.83 59.57
N GLY A 414 -72.03 -66.60 60.17
CA GLY A 414 -72.80 -67.59 60.89
C GLY A 414 -73.71 -68.34 59.94
N GLN A 415 -73.47 -69.64 59.80
CA GLN A 415 -74.51 -70.60 59.46
C GLN A 415 -74.47 -71.76 60.45
N GLY A 416 -75.22 -71.59 61.54
CA GLY A 416 -75.84 -72.68 62.28
C GLY A 416 -77.31 -72.74 61.88
N ALA A 417 -77.63 -73.56 60.89
CA ALA A 417 -79.00 -74.00 60.62
C ALA A 417 -79.03 -75.53 60.68
N ASN A 418 -79.28 -76.08 61.87
CA ASN A 418 -80.23 -77.17 62.00
C ASN A 418 -80.75 -77.34 63.44
N ARG A 419 -82.06 -77.12 63.56
CA ARG A 419 -83.04 -78.02 64.19
C ARG A 419 -82.93 -78.28 65.70
N GLU A 420 -83.95 -77.72 66.36
CA GLU A 420 -84.61 -78.10 67.62
C GLU A 420 -84.01 -77.57 68.94
N SER A 421 -84.92 -77.01 69.76
CA SER A 421 -84.79 -76.44 71.12
C SER A 421 -84.21 -75.02 71.31
N GLN A 422 -85.10 -74.02 71.32
CA GLN A 422 -85.20 -72.90 72.28
C GLN A 422 -83.97 -72.04 72.68
N GLU A 423 -82.91 -71.91 71.88
CA GLU A 423 -81.86 -70.91 72.14
C GLU A 423 -82.26 -69.51 71.59
N THR A 424 -83.31 -68.89 72.15
CA THR A 424 -83.80 -67.61 71.63
C THR A 424 -82.97 -66.43 72.14
N ALA A 425 -82.31 -65.72 71.22
CA ALA A 425 -81.96 -64.32 71.42
C ALA A 425 -83.25 -63.47 71.32
N GLN A 426 -83.77 -63.01 72.46
CA GLN A 426 -84.98 -62.20 72.52
C GLN A 426 -84.63 -60.71 72.43
N ALA A 427 -84.84 -60.12 71.26
CA ALA A 427 -84.65 -58.70 70.99
C ALA A 427 -86.02 -58.02 70.85
N SER A 428 -86.70 -57.74 71.97
CA SER A 428 -88.13 -57.35 72.01
C SER A 428 -88.39 -55.86 72.22
N GLY A 429 -87.36 -55.05 72.49
CA GLY A 429 -87.49 -53.59 72.53
C GLY A 429 -87.71 -52.98 71.13
N THR A 430 -87.88 -51.66 71.05
CA THR A 430 -87.76 -50.92 69.78
C THR A 430 -86.28 -50.65 69.47
N PHE A 431 -85.76 -51.11 68.33
CA PHE A 431 -84.33 -51.04 67.92
C PHE A 431 -83.28 -51.76 68.81
N PRO A 432 -83.52 -53.00 69.28
CA PRO A 432 -82.57 -53.72 70.11
C PRO A 432 -81.48 -54.41 69.27
N THR A 433 -80.29 -54.59 69.86
CA THR A 433 -79.22 -55.42 69.31
C THR A 433 -78.93 -56.59 70.26
N ALA A 434 -79.03 -57.82 69.78
CA ALA A 434 -78.85 -59.03 70.59
C ALA A 434 -77.86 -59.98 69.91
N SER A 435 -76.72 -60.27 70.56
CA SER A 435 -75.68 -61.19 70.05
C SER A 435 -75.19 -62.19 71.11
N GLY A 436 -75.45 -63.49 70.91
CA GLY A 436 -75.17 -64.58 71.88
C GLY A 436 -76.38 -65.50 72.14
N ALA A 437 -76.21 -66.56 72.92
CA ALA A 437 -77.28 -67.50 73.29
C ALA A 437 -78.04 -67.05 74.56
N HIS A 438 -79.36 -67.27 74.64
CA HIS A 438 -80.21 -66.95 75.81
C HIS A 438 -80.19 -65.48 76.27
N ILE A 439 -80.07 -64.55 75.34
CA ILE A 439 -80.02 -63.11 75.62
C ILE A 439 -81.42 -62.47 75.63
N VAL A 440 -81.59 -61.45 76.49
CA VAL A 440 -82.84 -60.66 76.58
C VAL A 440 -82.50 -59.17 76.43
N ALA A 441 -82.71 -58.61 75.25
CA ALA A 441 -82.64 -57.18 74.96
C ALA A 441 -84.06 -56.62 74.82
N SER A 442 -84.70 -56.33 75.96
CA SER A 442 -86.12 -55.94 76.02
C SER A 442 -86.36 -54.44 76.20
N GLY A 443 -85.34 -53.66 76.58
CA GLY A 443 -85.44 -52.20 76.59
C GLY A 443 -85.38 -51.59 75.18
N SER A 444 -86.00 -50.43 74.96
CA SER A 444 -85.87 -49.67 73.72
C SER A 444 -84.42 -49.22 73.51
N ASN A 445 -83.87 -49.30 72.30
CA ASN A 445 -82.47 -49.03 71.94
C ASN A 445 -81.43 -49.80 72.78
N SER A 446 -81.81 -50.95 73.35
CA SER A 446 -80.92 -51.74 74.20
C SER A 446 -79.95 -52.62 73.38
N THR A 447 -78.79 -52.93 73.95
CA THR A 447 -77.83 -53.87 73.38
C THR A 447 -77.44 -54.94 74.41
N ALA A 448 -77.66 -56.22 74.12
CA ALA A 448 -77.18 -57.33 74.93
C ALA A 448 -76.19 -58.19 74.12
N SER A 449 -74.97 -58.37 74.64
CA SER A 449 -73.91 -59.11 73.96
C SER A 449 -73.19 -60.05 74.93
N GLY A 450 -73.20 -61.36 74.63
CA GLY A 450 -72.69 -62.43 75.50
C GLY A 450 -73.81 -63.35 76.01
N ALA A 451 -73.52 -64.64 76.21
CA ALA A 451 -74.55 -65.61 76.60
C ALA A 451 -75.25 -65.24 77.92
N ASN A 452 -76.58 -65.39 78.00
CA ASN A 452 -77.40 -64.99 79.17
C ASN A 452 -77.38 -63.49 79.53
N ALA A 453 -76.85 -62.60 78.67
CA ALA A 453 -76.89 -61.17 78.93
C ALA A 453 -78.32 -60.61 78.84
N VAL A 454 -78.70 -59.77 79.80
CA VAL A 454 -80.04 -59.16 79.93
C VAL A 454 -79.93 -57.64 79.94
N ALA A 455 -80.33 -56.97 78.85
CA ALA A 455 -80.49 -55.52 78.77
C ALA A 455 -81.98 -55.16 78.79
N SER A 456 -82.54 -55.04 79.99
CA SER A 456 -83.97 -54.86 80.22
C SER A 456 -84.42 -53.41 80.33
N ALA A 457 -83.49 -52.45 80.43
CA ALA A 457 -83.79 -51.02 80.51
C ALA A 457 -83.52 -50.28 79.21
N ASP A 458 -84.22 -49.16 78.99
CA ASP A 458 -84.09 -48.35 77.78
C ASP A 458 -82.69 -47.72 77.62
N ASN A 459 -82.18 -47.71 76.40
CA ASN A 459 -80.89 -47.17 76.00
C ASN A 459 -79.73 -47.73 76.84
N SER A 460 -79.80 -49.01 77.20
CA SER A 460 -78.81 -49.69 78.03
C SER A 460 -78.02 -50.75 77.26
N VAL A 461 -76.81 -51.06 77.75
CA VAL A 461 -75.92 -52.06 77.15
C VAL A 461 -75.51 -53.08 78.21
N ALA A 462 -75.87 -54.35 78.05
CA ALA A 462 -75.32 -55.46 78.83
C ALA A 462 -74.18 -56.12 78.03
N LEU A 463 -72.95 -56.00 78.50
CA LEU A 463 -71.73 -56.40 77.77
C LEU A 463 -70.95 -57.50 78.51
N GLY A 464 -70.95 -58.70 77.94
CA GLY A 464 -70.36 -59.92 78.49
C GLY A 464 -71.42 -60.91 78.99
N ALA A 465 -71.09 -62.20 79.03
CA ALA A 465 -72.02 -63.25 79.47
C ALA A 465 -72.58 -62.97 80.87
N ASP A 466 -73.84 -63.33 81.12
CA ASP A 466 -74.57 -63.14 82.39
C ASP A 466 -74.64 -61.68 82.88
N SER A 467 -74.31 -60.69 82.04
CA SER A 467 -74.40 -59.27 82.45
C SER A 467 -75.84 -58.81 82.46
N VAL A 468 -76.21 -57.99 83.45
CA VAL A 468 -77.56 -57.44 83.59
C VAL A 468 -77.48 -55.91 83.57
N ALA A 469 -78.16 -55.29 82.61
CA ALA A 469 -78.35 -53.85 82.49
C ALA A 469 -79.83 -53.52 82.71
N ASP A 470 -80.20 -53.30 83.96
CA ASP A 470 -81.55 -53.00 84.43
C ASP A 470 -81.79 -51.52 84.73
N ARG A 471 -80.80 -50.65 84.43
CA ARG A 471 -80.89 -49.19 84.56
C ARG A 471 -80.80 -48.50 83.20
N ALA A 472 -81.73 -47.60 82.92
CA ALA A 472 -81.74 -46.86 81.66
C ALA A 472 -80.48 -45.99 81.49
N ASN A 473 -80.03 -45.80 80.25
CA ASN A 473 -78.83 -45.01 79.89
C ASN A 473 -77.55 -45.49 80.60
N SER A 474 -77.31 -46.80 80.63
CA SER A 474 -76.12 -47.35 81.29
C SER A 474 -75.49 -48.48 80.48
N VAL A 475 -74.17 -48.65 80.65
CA VAL A 475 -73.44 -49.82 80.21
C VAL A 475 -73.11 -50.65 81.44
N SER A 476 -73.64 -51.87 81.52
CA SER A 476 -73.30 -52.86 82.53
C SER A 476 -72.39 -53.91 81.94
N VAL A 477 -71.27 -54.17 82.63
CA VAL A 477 -70.30 -55.22 82.25
C VAL A 477 -70.41 -56.47 83.14
N GLY A 478 -71.42 -56.53 84.00
CA GLY A 478 -71.61 -57.58 85.00
C GLY A 478 -73.03 -57.64 85.52
N ALA A 479 -73.24 -58.39 86.60
CA ALA A 479 -74.48 -58.42 87.36
C ALA A 479 -74.19 -58.17 88.85
N ALA A 480 -75.23 -57.90 89.64
CA ALA A 480 -75.06 -57.75 91.09
C ALA A 480 -74.47 -59.04 91.71
N GLY A 481 -73.33 -58.92 92.41
CA GLY A 481 -72.58 -60.06 92.95
C GLY A 481 -71.71 -60.80 91.92
N GLY A 482 -71.67 -60.31 90.69
CA GLY A 482 -70.81 -60.77 89.59
C GLY A 482 -70.15 -59.60 88.87
N GLU A 483 -69.64 -58.63 89.63
CA GLU A 483 -69.00 -57.43 89.10
C GLU A 483 -67.69 -57.78 88.37
N ARG A 484 -67.48 -57.17 87.20
CA ARG A 484 -66.26 -57.38 86.40
C ARG A 484 -65.32 -56.20 86.53
N GLN A 485 -64.02 -56.51 86.53
CA GLN A 485 -62.98 -55.49 86.43
C GLN A 485 -62.94 -54.93 85.01
N ILE A 486 -62.98 -53.60 84.90
CA ILE A 486 -62.72 -52.90 83.65
C ILE A 486 -61.21 -52.58 83.61
N THR A 487 -60.47 -53.31 82.79
CA THR A 487 -59.01 -53.17 82.67
C THR A 487 -58.63 -52.36 81.43
N ASN A 488 -57.39 -51.86 81.37
CA ASN A 488 -56.87 -51.04 80.26
C ASN A 488 -57.57 -49.69 80.05
N VAL A 489 -58.17 -49.13 81.09
CA VAL A 489 -58.76 -47.78 81.04
C VAL A 489 -57.66 -46.74 81.00
N ALA A 490 -57.55 -46.00 79.89
CA ALA A 490 -56.65 -44.86 79.76
C ALA A 490 -57.01 -43.74 80.77
N ALA A 491 -56.14 -42.75 80.95
CA ALA A 491 -56.45 -41.66 81.87
C ALA A 491 -57.58 -40.81 81.30
N GLY A 492 -58.65 -40.61 82.06
CA GLY A 492 -59.74 -39.72 81.69
C GLY A 492 -59.26 -38.28 81.56
N MET A 493 -59.68 -37.60 80.49
CA MET A 493 -59.32 -36.22 80.17
C MET A 493 -60.51 -35.27 80.30
N ALA A 494 -61.74 -35.76 80.08
CA ALA A 494 -62.98 -35.01 80.26
C ALA A 494 -63.67 -35.35 81.59
N PRO A 495 -64.56 -34.47 82.10
CA PRO A 495 -65.24 -34.67 83.39
C PRO A 495 -66.11 -35.94 83.48
N THR A 496 -66.50 -36.51 82.34
CA THR A 496 -67.37 -37.70 82.24
C THR A 496 -66.59 -38.97 81.89
N ASP A 497 -65.26 -38.90 81.77
CA ASP A 497 -64.43 -40.07 81.51
C ASP A 497 -64.26 -40.91 82.77
N ALA A 498 -64.11 -42.23 82.61
CA ALA A 498 -63.77 -43.11 83.72
C ALA A 498 -62.34 -42.81 84.22
N ALA A 499 -62.19 -42.50 85.51
CA ALA A 499 -60.88 -42.34 86.12
C ALA A 499 -60.23 -43.70 86.35
N ASN A 500 -59.02 -43.90 85.84
CA ASN A 500 -58.29 -45.14 86.09
C ASN A 500 -57.59 -45.15 87.46
N LEU A 501 -57.22 -46.35 87.92
CA LEU A 501 -56.60 -46.53 89.25
C LEU A 501 -55.31 -45.71 89.41
N ARG A 502 -54.57 -45.46 88.32
CA ARG A 502 -53.38 -44.61 88.34
C ARG A 502 -53.73 -43.15 88.63
N GLN A 503 -54.78 -42.59 88.04
CA GLN A 503 -55.23 -41.22 88.34
C GLN A 503 -55.72 -41.10 89.78
N VAL A 504 -56.44 -42.10 90.29
CA VAL A 504 -56.89 -42.13 91.69
C VAL A 504 -55.69 -42.22 92.65
N ASN A 505 -54.74 -43.12 92.39
CA ASN A 505 -53.52 -43.23 93.19
C ASN A 505 -52.64 -41.98 93.09
N HIS A 506 -52.61 -41.30 91.95
CA HIS A 506 -51.91 -40.02 91.82
C HIS A 506 -52.61 -38.92 92.62
N ALA A 507 -53.94 -38.83 92.58
CA ALA A 507 -54.68 -37.88 93.40
C ALA A 507 -54.43 -38.13 94.90
N LEU A 508 -54.45 -39.40 95.33
CA LEU A 508 -54.19 -39.80 96.71
C LEU A 508 -52.72 -39.55 97.12
N ALA A 509 -51.76 -39.82 96.24
CA ALA A 509 -50.35 -39.53 96.48
C ALA A 509 -50.06 -38.02 96.55
N SER A 510 -50.74 -37.21 95.73
CA SER A 510 -50.66 -35.75 95.82
C SER A 510 -51.25 -35.24 97.14
N ALA A 511 -52.36 -35.81 97.62
CA ALA A 511 -52.96 -35.47 98.91
C ALA A 511 -52.04 -35.87 100.09
N ASN A 512 -51.42 -37.05 100.03
CA ASN A 512 -50.47 -37.50 101.05
C ASN A 512 -49.21 -36.62 101.07
N ARG A 513 -48.60 -36.30 99.92
CA ARG A 513 -47.43 -35.40 99.86
C ARG A 513 -47.73 -34.00 100.41
N TYR A 514 -48.92 -33.48 100.15
CA TYR A 514 -49.35 -32.20 100.72
C TYR A 514 -49.39 -32.27 102.26
N THR A 515 -49.94 -33.36 102.79
CA THR A 515 -50.02 -33.61 104.24
C THR A 515 -48.62 -33.79 104.85
N ASP A 516 -47.78 -34.62 104.25
CA ASP A 516 -46.41 -34.91 104.71
C ASP A 516 -45.52 -33.66 104.69
N SER A 517 -45.58 -32.86 103.61
CA SER A 517 -44.80 -31.61 103.51
C SER A 517 -45.21 -30.58 104.57
N SER A 518 -46.50 -30.52 104.89
CA SER A 518 -47.02 -29.65 105.95
C SER A 518 -46.51 -30.09 107.34
N VAL A 519 -46.46 -31.40 107.61
CA VAL A 519 -45.96 -31.98 108.87
C VAL A 519 -44.43 -31.84 109.01
N GLN A 520 -43.68 -31.99 107.91
CA GLN A 520 -42.22 -31.85 107.90
C GLN A 520 -41.77 -30.40 108.18
N SER A 521 -42.43 -29.40 107.59
CA SER A 521 -42.17 -27.97 107.86
C SER A 521 -42.43 -27.60 109.32
N LEU A 522 -43.50 -28.14 109.91
CA LEU A 522 -43.81 -27.94 111.32
C LEU A 522 -42.73 -28.55 112.23
N SER A 523 -42.28 -29.77 111.91
CA SER A 523 -41.24 -30.48 112.67
C SER A 523 -39.87 -29.77 112.64
N ASN A 524 -39.46 -29.27 111.47
CA ASN A 524 -38.20 -28.54 111.31
C ASN A 524 -38.22 -27.21 112.08
N THR A 525 -39.34 -26.47 112.05
CA THR A 525 -39.52 -25.21 112.77
C THR A 525 -39.48 -25.42 114.30
N MET A 526 -40.07 -26.51 114.78
CA MET A 526 -40.09 -26.85 116.21
C MET A 526 -38.70 -27.26 116.72
N ASN A 527 -37.95 -28.05 115.96
CA ASN A 527 -36.59 -28.49 116.35
C ASN A 527 -35.59 -27.34 116.39
N GLN A 528 -35.62 -26.43 115.39
CA GLN A 528 -34.78 -25.23 115.40
C GLN A 528 -35.01 -24.36 116.64
N ARG A 529 -36.28 -24.14 117.01
CA ARG A 529 -36.63 -23.42 118.24
C ARG A 529 -36.15 -24.12 119.51
N PHE A 530 -36.20 -25.45 119.56
CA PHE A 530 -35.77 -26.21 120.71
C PHE A 530 -34.26 -26.12 120.92
N ASP A 531 -33.48 -26.24 119.84
CA ASP A 531 -32.01 -26.14 119.88
C ASP A 531 -31.54 -24.72 120.24
N ASP A 532 -32.18 -23.68 119.70
CA ASP A 532 -31.87 -22.29 120.05
C ASP A 532 -32.16 -22.01 121.52
N THR A 533 -33.28 -22.54 122.04
CA THR A 533 -33.63 -22.42 123.46
C THR A 533 -32.62 -23.14 124.36
N ASN A 534 -32.19 -24.34 123.98
CA ASN A 534 -31.20 -25.11 124.75
C ASN A 534 -29.82 -24.44 124.78
N ARG A 535 -29.41 -23.78 123.69
CA ARG A 535 -28.16 -22.99 123.65
C ARG A 535 -28.25 -21.76 124.56
N ALA A 536 -29.36 -21.03 124.52
CA ALA A 536 -29.58 -19.87 125.40
C ALA A 536 -29.56 -20.24 126.88
N ILE A 537 -30.21 -21.35 127.27
CA ILE A 537 -30.23 -21.85 128.66
C ILE A 537 -28.81 -22.20 129.13
N ASN A 538 -28.01 -22.88 128.29
CA ASN A 538 -26.63 -23.21 128.63
C ASN A 538 -25.74 -21.96 128.77
N GLN A 539 -25.95 -20.94 127.95
CA GLN A 539 -25.20 -19.69 128.04
C GLN A 539 -25.50 -18.94 129.35
N VAL A 540 -26.78 -18.89 129.76
CA VAL A 540 -27.17 -18.31 131.04
C VAL A 540 -26.58 -19.09 132.22
N ALA A 541 -26.61 -20.43 132.16
CA ALA A 541 -26.01 -21.27 133.20
C ALA A 541 -24.50 -21.01 133.33
N MET A 542 -23.80 -20.90 132.20
CA MET A 542 -22.36 -20.63 132.16
C MET A 542 -22.00 -19.24 132.69
N SER A 543 -22.73 -18.18 132.32
CA SER A 543 -22.52 -16.83 132.88
C SER A 543 -22.80 -16.79 134.39
N ALA A 544 -23.85 -17.49 134.85
CA ALA A 544 -24.16 -17.58 136.29
C ALA A 544 -23.05 -18.31 137.07
N TYR A 545 -22.52 -19.43 136.55
CA TYR A 545 -21.41 -20.15 137.17
C TYR A 545 -20.13 -19.31 137.22
N ALA A 546 -19.82 -18.59 136.14
CA ALA A 546 -18.67 -17.71 136.07
C ALA A 546 -18.81 -16.52 137.05
N GLY A 547 -20.02 -15.99 137.24
CA GLY A 547 -20.33 -14.99 138.27
C GLY A 547 -20.15 -15.49 139.71
N ILE A 548 -20.56 -16.72 140.02
CA ILE A 548 -20.33 -17.35 141.34
C ILE A 548 -18.82 -17.55 141.58
N ALA A 549 -18.09 -18.01 140.57
CA ALA A 549 -16.63 -18.10 140.64
C ALA A 549 -16.01 -16.73 140.94
N ALA A 550 -16.51 -15.65 140.31
CA ALA A 550 -16.05 -14.28 140.59
C ALA A 550 -16.23 -13.89 142.06
N ALA A 551 -17.39 -14.23 142.65
CA ALA A 551 -17.68 -13.95 144.04
C ALA A 551 -16.77 -14.74 145.01
N MET A 552 -16.39 -15.97 144.67
CA MET A 552 -15.47 -16.81 145.45
C MET A 552 -14.00 -16.38 145.31
N ALA A 553 -13.61 -15.85 144.14
CA ALA A 553 -12.24 -15.43 143.87
C ALA A 553 -11.83 -14.18 144.66
N MET A 554 -12.78 -13.34 145.07
CA MET A 554 -12.49 -12.06 145.74
C MET A 554 -11.92 -12.28 147.15
N PRO A 555 -10.65 -11.91 147.41
CA PRO A 555 -10.02 -12.15 148.70
C PRO A 555 -10.50 -11.14 149.76
N ASN A 556 -10.69 -11.62 150.98
CA ASN A 556 -11.00 -10.80 152.15
C ASN A 556 -10.04 -11.12 153.31
N MET A 557 -8.79 -10.69 153.17
CA MET A 557 -7.74 -10.94 154.17
C MET A 557 -7.57 -9.76 155.12
N MET A 558 -7.40 -10.05 156.40
CA MET A 558 -7.20 -9.06 157.45
C MET A 558 -5.70 -8.69 157.56
N PRO A 559 -5.33 -7.40 157.51
CA PRO A 559 -3.95 -6.96 157.73
C PRO A 559 -3.43 -7.34 159.13
N SER A 560 -2.14 -7.70 159.23
CA SER A 560 -1.51 -8.19 160.47
C SER A 560 -1.36 -7.14 161.59
N GLY A 561 -1.69 -5.87 161.33
CA GLY A 561 -1.69 -4.83 162.34
C GLY A 561 -2.19 -3.47 161.81
N PRO A 562 -2.39 -2.49 162.69
CA PRO A 562 -2.88 -1.15 162.32
C PRO A 562 -1.95 -0.42 161.34
N GLY A 563 -2.53 0.31 160.38
CA GLY A 563 -1.80 1.11 159.39
C GLY A 563 -1.21 0.32 158.22
N LYS A 564 -1.50 -1.00 158.11
CA LYS A 564 -1.01 -1.87 157.03
C LYS A 564 -2.08 -2.12 155.97
N THR A 565 -1.63 -2.28 154.73
CA THR A 565 -2.44 -2.72 153.58
C THR A 565 -2.01 -4.11 153.16
N ILE A 566 -2.96 -4.99 152.89
CA ILE A 566 -2.73 -6.25 152.19
C ILE A 566 -3.34 -6.14 150.79
N VAL A 567 -2.59 -6.59 149.79
CA VAL A 567 -3.10 -6.85 148.44
C VAL A 567 -3.09 -8.36 148.25
N ALA A 568 -4.18 -8.91 147.75
CA ALA A 568 -4.31 -10.31 147.47
C ALA A 568 -4.96 -10.50 146.09
N ALA A 569 -4.58 -11.58 145.42
CA ALA A 569 -5.27 -12.07 144.25
C ALA A 569 -5.81 -13.45 144.55
N GLY A 570 -7.01 -13.73 144.08
CA GLY A 570 -7.64 -15.03 144.18
C GLY A 570 -8.11 -15.49 142.81
N GLY A 571 -7.96 -16.78 142.55
CA GLY A 571 -8.61 -17.46 141.44
C GLY A 571 -9.65 -18.39 142.01
N ALA A 572 -10.79 -18.51 141.35
CA ALA A 572 -11.77 -19.52 141.69
C ALA A 572 -12.40 -20.10 140.43
N THR A 573 -12.83 -21.34 140.55
CA THR A 573 -13.57 -22.04 139.50
C THR A 573 -14.82 -22.62 140.13
N TYR A 574 -15.96 -22.48 139.47
CA TYR A 574 -17.22 -23.09 139.89
C TYR A 574 -17.93 -23.67 138.69
N LYS A 575 -18.12 -25.00 138.68
CA LYS A 575 -18.85 -25.74 137.63
C LYS A 575 -18.49 -25.31 136.18
N GLY A 576 -17.20 -25.15 135.90
CA GLY A 576 -16.68 -24.78 134.57
C GLY A 576 -16.54 -23.27 134.31
N GLY A 577 -17.17 -22.41 135.11
CA GLY A 577 -16.92 -20.97 135.10
C GLY A 577 -15.66 -20.66 135.89
N GLY A 578 -14.68 -20.02 135.27
CA GLY A 578 -13.48 -19.52 135.94
C GLY A 578 -13.62 -18.04 136.25
N ALA A 579 -12.99 -17.58 137.32
CA ALA A 579 -12.81 -16.16 137.55
C ALA A 579 -11.51 -15.87 138.28
N MET A 580 -10.97 -14.70 138.01
CA MET A 580 -9.83 -14.16 138.74
C MET A 580 -10.24 -12.84 139.36
N ALA A 581 -9.77 -12.59 140.57
CA ALA A 581 -10.03 -11.36 141.29
C ALA A 581 -8.77 -10.86 141.98
N ALA A 582 -8.69 -9.55 142.14
CA ALA A 582 -7.66 -8.89 142.94
C ALA A 582 -8.34 -7.89 143.87
N GLY A 583 -7.88 -7.84 145.11
CA GLY A 583 -8.41 -6.92 146.10
C GLY A 583 -7.36 -6.44 147.07
N ALA A 584 -7.64 -5.30 147.69
CA ALA A 584 -6.81 -4.71 148.72
C ALA A 584 -7.64 -4.43 149.97
N THR A 585 -7.11 -4.81 151.13
CA THR A 585 -7.68 -4.48 152.44
C THR A 585 -6.73 -3.57 153.20
N TYR A 586 -7.23 -2.45 153.71
CA TYR A 586 -6.49 -1.52 154.57
C TYR A 586 -7.11 -1.50 155.97
N ARG A 587 -6.26 -1.57 157.01
CA ARG A 587 -6.66 -1.35 158.41
C ARG A 587 -6.19 0.02 158.87
N SER A 588 -7.10 0.85 159.35
CA SER A 588 -6.80 2.17 159.91
C SER A 588 -5.78 2.08 161.06
N ARG A 589 -5.04 3.17 161.28
CA ARG A 589 -3.95 3.23 162.27
C ARG A 589 -4.42 3.13 163.72
N ASP A 590 -5.66 3.51 163.99
CA ASP A 590 -6.33 3.30 165.28
C ASP A 590 -6.81 1.85 165.48
N GLY A 591 -6.67 1.00 164.46
CA GLY A 591 -7.07 -0.41 164.50
C GLY A 591 -8.57 -0.63 164.34
N LYS A 592 -9.40 0.43 164.31
CA LYS A 592 -10.87 0.33 164.39
C LYS A 592 -11.58 0.19 163.05
N TRP A 593 -10.98 0.64 161.94
CA TRP A 593 -11.61 0.55 160.62
C TRP A 593 -10.88 -0.41 159.69
N LEU A 594 -11.64 -1.23 158.97
CA LEU A 594 -11.20 -2.10 157.88
C LEU A 594 -11.92 -1.72 156.60
N VAL A 595 -11.17 -1.45 155.52
CA VAL A 595 -11.72 -1.12 154.20
C VAL A 595 -11.17 -2.11 153.19
N ASN A 596 -12.04 -2.82 152.48
CA ASN A 596 -11.69 -3.77 151.43
C ASN A 596 -12.33 -3.35 150.09
N GLY A 597 -11.55 -3.40 149.03
CA GLY A 597 -12.05 -3.26 147.66
C GLY A 597 -11.48 -4.38 146.79
N ALA A 598 -12.31 -4.99 145.96
CA ALA A 598 -11.91 -6.07 145.05
C ALA A 598 -12.60 -5.95 143.69
N VAL A 599 -11.91 -6.37 142.63
CA VAL A 599 -12.42 -6.48 141.27
C VAL A 599 -12.26 -7.91 140.78
N SER A 600 -13.17 -8.38 139.95
CA SER A 600 -13.13 -9.73 139.37
C SER A 600 -13.43 -9.71 137.87
N ALA A 601 -12.81 -10.62 137.11
CA ALA A 601 -13.15 -10.92 135.73
C ALA A 601 -13.46 -12.42 135.59
N THR A 602 -14.49 -12.75 134.82
CA THR A 602 -14.94 -14.13 134.62
C THR A 602 -14.52 -14.67 133.25
N SER A 603 -14.48 -15.99 133.09
CA SER A 603 -14.15 -16.67 131.84
C SER A 603 -15.18 -16.45 130.72
N MET A 604 -16.33 -15.85 131.04
CA MET A 604 -17.38 -15.48 130.07
C MET A 604 -17.28 -14.00 129.64
N GLY A 605 -16.26 -13.27 130.11
CA GLY A 605 -15.98 -11.88 129.72
C GLY A 605 -16.63 -10.82 130.62
N ASP A 606 -17.42 -11.23 131.62
CA ASP A 606 -18.08 -10.31 132.56
C ASP A 606 -17.11 -9.83 133.66
N ALA A 607 -17.28 -8.59 134.12
CA ALA A 607 -16.50 -8.00 135.22
C ALA A 607 -17.39 -7.62 136.41
N GLY A 608 -16.86 -7.75 137.63
CA GLY A 608 -17.56 -7.44 138.87
C GLY A 608 -16.68 -6.64 139.84
N VAL A 609 -17.30 -5.82 140.69
CA VAL A 609 -16.62 -4.98 141.68
C VAL A 609 -17.27 -5.16 143.04
N ARG A 610 -16.46 -5.25 144.11
CA ARG A 610 -16.90 -5.31 145.51
C ARG A 610 -16.20 -4.22 146.32
N ALA A 611 -16.92 -3.58 147.23
CA ALA A 611 -16.39 -2.73 148.27
C ALA A 611 -17.03 -3.11 149.62
N GLN A 612 -16.24 -3.15 150.68
CA GLN A 612 -16.68 -3.51 152.03
C GLN A 612 -15.99 -2.60 153.05
N VAL A 613 -16.72 -2.21 154.10
CA VAL A 613 -16.19 -1.51 155.26
C VAL A 613 -16.61 -2.25 156.54
N GLY A 614 -15.69 -2.37 157.49
CA GLY A 614 -15.92 -2.98 158.80
C GLY A 614 -15.36 -2.09 159.91
N TYR A 615 -16.03 -2.11 161.07
CA TYR A 615 -15.60 -1.42 162.28
C TYR A 615 -15.41 -2.42 163.42
N GLU A 616 -14.32 -2.30 164.17
CA GLU A 616 -13.94 -3.18 165.30
C GLU A 616 -14.03 -2.36 166.59
N PHE A 617 -14.86 -2.85 167.55
CA PHE A 617 -15.23 -2.15 168.78
C PHE A 617 -14.27 -2.40 169.93
#